data_AF-A0A3Q3JGW9-F1
#
_entry.id   AF-A0A3Q3JGW9-F1
#
_cell.length_a   1.000
_cell.length_b   1.000
_cell.length_c   1.000
_cell.angle_alpha   90.00
_cell.angle_beta   90.00
_cell.angle_gamma   90.00
#
_symmetry.space_group_name_H-M   'P 1'
#
loop_
_entity.id
_entity.type
_entity.pdbx_description
1 polymer ?
#
loop_
_entity_poly.entity_id
_entity_poly.type
_entity_poly.pdbx_seq_one_letter_code
_entity_poly.pdbx_strand_id
1 'polypeptide(L)'
;MKKEVKVKEHKDHENSSLKGIQDNIRQTITKNSYVYSWPRCQQNMSAANVTDFNKLPGHIQDFLYYQHCRHFPMLLDIPDKCGGADRSAEVFLLLVIKSSPVNYDRREVLRKTWAKERLHNGVWIRRLFISGTMDSGYEKKRLNKLLELEQREYNDILQWDFSDSFYNLTLKQILFLEWMERNCPKARFLLNGDDDVFANTDNMVEYLKGLVDNDGSKHLFIGQELKNMGPIRSPGSKYFIPVQVHESDSYPPYCGGGSFLLSGYTALVIYNMSLSTTIHPIDDAYMGMCLAKAGLAPAPHIGVQLAGLNIPSSKVDGYDPCYYKDMLLVHRFLPTHMYLMWYRIHDPNLKCDLEKKKGLTIVCCT
;
A
#
# COMPACT_ATOMS: atom_id res chain seq x y z
N MET A 1 50.63 34.99 -35.85
CA MET A 1 49.73 33.83 -36.11
C MET A 1 50.47 32.55 -35.75
N LYS A 2 49.81 31.59 -35.08
CA LYS A 2 50.34 30.34 -34.44
C LYS A 2 50.67 30.44 -32.93
N LYS A 3 49.72 30.91 -32.12
CA LYS A 3 49.56 30.51 -30.70
C LYS A 3 48.08 30.56 -30.33
N GLU A 4 47.25 29.73 -30.99
CA GLU A 4 45.82 29.62 -30.64
C GLU A 4 45.18 28.27 -31.01
N VAL A 5 45.99 27.23 -31.26
CA VAL A 5 45.48 25.90 -31.64
C VAL A 5 45.63 24.86 -30.53
N LYS A 6 46.45 25.09 -29.49
CA LYS A 6 46.75 24.08 -28.45
C LYS A 6 45.82 24.07 -27.23
N VAL A 7 44.82 24.95 -27.15
CA VAL A 7 43.86 25.01 -26.01
C VAL A 7 42.51 24.36 -26.33
N LYS A 8 42.18 24.16 -27.62
CA LYS A 8 40.94 23.47 -28.03
C LYS A 8 41.05 21.94 -27.90
N GLU A 9 42.17 21.34 -28.30
CA GLU A 9 42.34 19.87 -28.24
C GLU A 9 42.34 19.31 -26.81
N HIS A 10 42.78 20.07 -25.79
CA HIS A 10 42.76 19.59 -24.41
C HIS A 10 41.37 19.61 -23.76
N LYS A 11 40.53 20.60 -24.09
CA LYS A 11 39.14 20.66 -23.61
C LYS A 11 38.24 19.62 -24.27
N ASP A 12 38.48 19.27 -25.53
CA ASP A 12 37.71 18.25 -26.22
C ASP A 12 38.05 16.82 -25.73
N HIS A 13 39.30 16.58 -25.31
CA HIS A 13 39.70 15.31 -24.67
C HIS A 13 39.15 15.14 -23.25
N GLU A 14 39.10 16.20 -22.44
CA GLU A 14 38.48 16.16 -21.09
C GLU A 14 36.97 15.97 -21.15
N ASN A 15 36.27 16.64 -22.08
CA ASN A 15 34.83 16.45 -22.28
C ASN A 15 34.48 15.08 -22.85
N SER A 16 35.32 14.51 -23.71
CA SER A 16 35.17 13.13 -24.21
C SER A 16 35.35 12.10 -23.10
N SER A 17 36.32 12.33 -22.20
CA SER A 17 36.58 11.47 -21.03
C SER A 17 35.44 11.54 -20.00
N LEU A 18 34.93 12.73 -19.67
CA LEU A 18 33.80 12.91 -18.75
C LEU A 18 32.49 12.32 -19.30
N LYS A 19 32.26 12.43 -20.61
CA LYS A 19 31.11 11.81 -21.28
C LYS A 19 31.23 10.29 -21.34
N GLY A 20 32.43 9.76 -21.60
CA GLY A 20 32.73 8.33 -21.51
C GLY A 20 32.59 7.75 -20.11
N ILE A 21 32.90 8.52 -19.06
CA ILE A 21 32.69 8.14 -17.66
C ILE A 21 31.21 8.21 -17.29
N GLN A 22 30.46 9.23 -17.72
CA GLN A 22 29.00 9.30 -17.52
C GLN A 22 28.24 8.21 -18.28
N ASP A 23 28.68 7.88 -19.49
CA ASP A 23 28.12 6.79 -20.30
C ASP A 23 28.49 5.42 -19.72
N ASN A 24 29.70 5.25 -19.17
CA ASN A 24 30.05 4.05 -18.40
C ASN A 24 29.27 3.95 -17.08
N ILE A 25 29.03 5.05 -16.37
CA ILE A 25 28.18 5.06 -15.17
C ILE A 25 26.73 4.73 -15.54
N ARG A 26 26.19 5.29 -16.64
CA ARG A 26 24.87 4.91 -17.19
C ARG A 26 24.80 3.45 -17.66
N GLN A 27 25.88 2.90 -18.24
CA GLN A 27 25.97 1.50 -18.63
C GLN A 27 26.16 0.55 -17.43
N THR A 28 26.78 1.02 -16.35
CA THR A 28 26.95 0.25 -15.11
C THR A 28 25.66 0.24 -14.29
N ILE A 29 24.88 1.34 -14.31
CA ILE A 29 23.53 1.40 -13.72
C ILE A 29 22.54 0.55 -14.53
N THR A 30 22.69 0.43 -15.85
CA THR A 30 21.83 -0.46 -16.68
C THR A 30 22.22 -1.93 -16.67
N LYS A 31 23.37 -2.33 -16.08
CA LYS A 31 23.82 -3.74 -16.07
C LYS A 31 23.38 -4.57 -14.86
N ASN A 32 22.77 -3.96 -13.84
CA ASN A 32 22.22 -4.68 -12.68
C ASN A 32 20.72 -4.44 -12.46
N SER A 33 19.94 -4.11 -13.50
CA SER A 33 18.49 -4.26 -13.43
C SER A 33 18.14 -5.71 -13.77
N TYR A 34 18.04 -6.57 -12.76
CA TYR A 34 17.27 -7.79 -12.93
C TYR A 34 15.83 -7.35 -13.22
N VAL A 35 15.46 -7.25 -14.50
CA VAL A 35 14.06 -7.14 -14.89
C VAL A 35 13.45 -8.48 -14.48
N TYR A 36 12.80 -8.52 -13.32
CA TYR A 36 12.12 -9.70 -12.81
C TYR A 36 10.90 -9.98 -13.69
N SER A 37 11.12 -10.69 -14.79
CA SER A 37 10.05 -11.17 -15.66
C SER A 37 9.68 -12.59 -15.28
N TRP A 38 8.56 -12.75 -14.60
CA TRP A 38 7.95 -14.05 -14.36
C TRP A 38 7.15 -14.49 -15.60
N PRO A 39 7.13 -15.79 -15.95
CA PRO A 39 6.22 -16.28 -16.97
C PRO A 39 4.77 -16.03 -16.54
N ARG A 40 3.87 -15.85 -17.52
CA ARG A 40 2.44 -15.71 -17.22
C ARG A 40 1.93 -16.96 -16.54
N CYS A 41 1.25 -16.78 -15.41
CA CYS A 41 0.65 -17.88 -14.68
C CYS A 41 -0.38 -18.61 -15.55
N GLN A 42 -0.39 -19.93 -15.49
CA GLN A 42 -1.30 -20.78 -16.25
C GLN A 42 -2.50 -21.16 -15.38
N GLN A 43 -3.62 -21.44 -16.02
CA GLN A 43 -4.83 -21.89 -15.34
C GLN A 43 -4.62 -23.30 -14.78
N ASN A 44 -4.91 -23.53 -13.49
CA ASN A 44 -4.87 -24.88 -12.92
C ASN A 44 -6.23 -25.57 -13.10
N MET A 45 -6.37 -26.38 -14.15
CA MET A 45 -7.62 -27.09 -14.46
C MET A 45 -8.07 -28.06 -13.35
N SER A 46 -7.16 -28.55 -12.50
CA SER A 46 -7.54 -29.42 -11.38
C SER A 46 -8.40 -28.72 -10.32
N ALA A 47 -8.39 -27.38 -10.27
CA ALA A 47 -9.23 -26.59 -9.37
C ALA A 47 -10.74 -26.78 -9.65
N ALA A 48 -11.11 -27.20 -10.86
CA ALA A 48 -12.50 -27.52 -11.21
C ALA A 48 -13.04 -28.80 -10.53
N ASN A 49 -12.16 -29.62 -9.94
CA ASN A 49 -12.56 -30.85 -9.22
C ASN A 49 -13.18 -30.56 -7.84
N VAL A 50 -13.18 -29.31 -7.39
CA VAL A 50 -13.79 -28.91 -6.14
C VAL A 50 -15.32 -29.13 -6.20
N THR A 51 -15.90 -29.56 -5.08
CA THR A 51 -17.34 -29.88 -5.01
C THR A 51 -18.19 -28.67 -5.38
N ASP A 52 -19.18 -28.87 -6.25
CA ASP A 52 -20.10 -27.84 -6.74
C ASP A 52 -19.43 -26.65 -7.44
N PHE A 53 -18.23 -26.82 -8.02
CA PHE A 53 -17.48 -25.76 -8.70
C PHE A 53 -18.32 -24.94 -9.69
N ASN A 54 -19.10 -25.61 -10.54
CA ASN A 54 -19.92 -24.96 -11.57
C ASN A 54 -21.07 -24.09 -11.00
N LYS A 55 -21.40 -24.23 -9.71
CA LYS A 55 -22.39 -23.39 -9.02
C LYS A 55 -21.77 -22.15 -8.38
N LEU A 56 -20.44 -22.08 -8.30
CA LEU A 56 -19.74 -20.93 -7.73
C LEU A 56 -19.84 -19.72 -8.67
N PRO A 57 -19.89 -18.48 -8.14
CA PRO A 57 -19.78 -17.27 -8.97
C PRO A 57 -18.50 -17.27 -9.80
N GLY A 58 -18.54 -16.68 -11.00
CA GLY A 58 -17.39 -16.68 -11.93
C GLY A 58 -16.08 -16.15 -11.31
N HIS A 59 -16.15 -15.09 -10.52
CA HIS A 59 -14.97 -14.54 -9.82
C HIS A 59 -14.37 -15.49 -8.78
N ILE A 60 -15.17 -16.38 -8.18
CA ILE A 60 -14.67 -17.44 -7.28
C ILE A 60 -14.02 -18.56 -8.09
N GLN A 61 -14.63 -18.95 -9.21
CA GLN A 61 -14.05 -19.95 -10.11
C GLN A 61 -12.68 -19.48 -10.60
N ASP A 62 -12.58 -18.23 -11.06
CA ASP A 62 -11.34 -17.59 -11.49
C ASP A 62 -10.32 -17.57 -10.34
N PHE A 63 -10.73 -17.19 -9.14
CA PHE A 63 -9.86 -17.22 -7.97
C PHE A 63 -9.29 -18.62 -7.71
N LEU A 64 -10.12 -19.67 -7.71
CA LEU A 64 -9.68 -21.05 -7.48
C LEU A 64 -8.72 -21.54 -8.58
N TYR A 65 -9.02 -21.22 -9.85
CA TYR A 65 -8.16 -21.56 -10.98
C TYR A 65 -6.74 -20.98 -10.86
N TYR A 66 -6.62 -19.77 -10.31
CA TYR A 66 -5.36 -19.02 -10.22
C TYR A 66 -4.85 -18.86 -8.78
N GLN A 67 -5.41 -19.57 -7.79
CA GLN A 67 -5.04 -19.43 -6.37
C GLN A 67 -3.55 -19.72 -6.10
N HIS A 68 -2.93 -20.54 -6.96
CA HIS A 68 -1.52 -20.90 -6.89
C HIS A 68 -0.57 -19.82 -7.47
N CYS A 69 -1.10 -18.83 -8.20
CA CYS A 69 -0.33 -17.80 -8.88
C CYS A 69 0.12 -16.72 -7.90
N ARG A 70 1.44 -16.64 -7.67
CA ARG A 70 2.04 -15.65 -6.76
C ARG A 70 2.85 -14.58 -7.47
N HIS A 71 3.25 -14.84 -8.71
CA HIS A 71 4.17 -14.00 -9.44
C HIS A 71 3.55 -13.51 -10.75
N PHE A 72 3.77 -12.24 -11.05
CA PHE A 72 3.27 -11.58 -12.25
C PHE A 72 4.35 -10.68 -12.84
N PRO A 73 4.39 -10.49 -14.18
CA PRO A 73 5.29 -9.53 -14.80
C PRO A 73 5.10 -8.13 -14.22
N MET A 74 6.20 -7.46 -13.93
CA MET A 74 6.19 -6.05 -13.52
C MET A 74 6.11 -5.16 -14.76
N LEU A 75 5.20 -4.19 -14.74
CA LEU A 75 4.99 -3.22 -15.81
C LEU A 75 5.67 -1.89 -15.51
N LEU A 76 5.62 -1.46 -14.23
CA LEU A 76 6.26 -0.24 -13.72
C LEU A 76 7.00 -0.59 -12.43
N ASP A 77 8.27 -0.21 -12.35
CA ASP A 77 9.18 -0.50 -11.23
C ASP A 77 9.92 0.77 -10.77
N ILE A 78 10.34 0.79 -9.50
CA ILE A 78 11.03 1.92 -8.86
C ILE A 78 12.08 1.42 -7.84
N PRO A 79 13.09 0.64 -8.25
CA PRO A 79 14.01 -0.03 -7.32
C PRO A 79 14.73 0.94 -6.35
N ASP A 80 14.94 2.18 -6.78
CA ASP A 80 15.62 3.21 -5.99
C ASP A 80 14.70 4.03 -5.07
N LYS A 81 13.42 3.67 -4.90
CA LYS A 81 12.46 4.47 -4.12
C LYS A 81 12.92 4.71 -2.68
N CYS A 82 13.52 3.71 -2.05
CA CYS A 82 14.07 3.78 -0.70
C CYS A 82 15.56 4.15 -0.68
N GLY A 83 16.09 4.70 -1.78
CA GLY A 83 17.52 4.95 -1.96
C GLY A 83 18.34 3.69 -2.24
N GLY A 84 17.67 2.58 -2.57
CA GLY A 84 18.22 1.23 -2.67
C GLY A 84 18.17 0.47 -1.33
N ALA A 85 18.48 -0.83 -1.36
CA ALA A 85 18.40 -1.71 -0.19
C ALA A 85 19.24 -1.19 1.00
N ASP A 86 20.42 -0.65 0.74
CA ASP A 86 21.35 -0.18 1.77
C ASP A 86 20.89 1.07 2.51
N ARG A 87 20.18 1.98 1.81
CA ARG A 87 19.67 3.23 2.38
C ARG A 87 18.22 3.15 2.83
N SER A 88 17.58 2.01 2.66
CA SER A 88 16.17 1.84 3.03
C SER A 88 15.87 2.11 4.51
N ALA A 89 16.88 2.06 5.40
CA ALA A 89 16.78 2.43 6.82
C ALA A 89 16.54 3.94 7.07
N GLU A 90 16.79 4.78 6.06
CA GLU A 90 16.47 6.22 6.09
C GLU A 90 14.96 6.46 5.93
N VAL A 91 14.22 5.51 5.36
CA VAL A 91 12.76 5.59 5.23
C VAL A 91 12.13 5.19 6.56
N PHE A 92 11.66 6.18 7.29
CA PHE A 92 11.00 5.95 8.57
C PHE A 92 9.57 5.44 8.38
N LEU A 93 8.79 6.10 7.52
CA LEU A 93 7.43 5.69 7.20
C LEU A 93 7.27 5.55 5.68
N LEU A 94 7.03 4.33 5.21
CA LEU A 94 6.68 4.04 3.83
C LEU A 94 5.15 3.93 3.72
N LEU A 95 4.54 4.85 2.99
CA LEU A 95 3.12 4.83 2.68
C LEU A 95 2.91 3.94 1.46
N VAL A 96 2.22 2.83 1.64
CA VAL A 96 1.90 1.84 0.62
C VAL A 96 0.40 1.91 0.36
N ILE A 97 0.04 2.45 -0.80
CA ILE A 97 -1.33 2.86 -1.08
C ILE A 97 -1.90 2.00 -2.21
N LYS A 98 -2.89 1.17 -1.88
CA LYS A 98 -3.66 0.39 -2.85
C LYS A 98 -4.52 1.34 -3.68
N SER A 99 -4.24 1.41 -4.98
CA SER A 99 -5.01 2.25 -5.92
C SER A 99 -5.28 1.50 -7.22
N SER A 100 -6.42 1.75 -7.84
CA SER A 100 -6.79 1.18 -9.14
C SER A 100 -6.31 2.09 -10.28
N PRO A 101 -6.04 1.57 -11.50
CA PRO A 101 -5.53 2.38 -12.60
C PRO A 101 -6.33 3.67 -12.89
N VAL A 102 -7.66 3.61 -12.80
CA VAL A 102 -8.58 4.74 -13.04
C VAL A 102 -8.51 5.87 -12.01
N ASN A 103 -8.01 5.61 -10.80
CA ASN A 103 -8.07 6.54 -9.67
C ASN A 103 -6.98 7.63 -9.70
N TYR A 104 -6.72 8.21 -10.86
CA TYR A 104 -5.71 9.28 -11.03
C TYR A 104 -5.99 10.48 -10.12
N ASP A 105 -7.25 10.91 -10.04
CA ASP A 105 -7.70 12.04 -9.21
C ASP A 105 -7.45 11.79 -7.72
N ARG A 106 -7.73 10.56 -7.23
CA ARG A 106 -7.43 10.16 -5.86
C ARG A 106 -5.94 10.26 -5.60
N ARG A 107 -5.12 9.60 -6.43
CA ARG A 107 -3.65 9.64 -6.28
C ARG A 107 -3.13 11.07 -6.25
N GLU A 108 -3.60 11.92 -7.16
CA GLU A 108 -3.17 13.31 -7.26
C GLU A 108 -3.51 14.14 -6.01
N VAL A 109 -4.70 13.95 -5.42
CA VAL A 109 -5.03 14.57 -4.13
C VAL A 109 -4.14 14.03 -3.02
N LEU A 110 -3.86 12.73 -3.00
CA LEU A 110 -2.98 12.13 -2.00
C LEU A 110 -1.57 12.71 -2.05
N ARG A 111 -1.02 12.95 -3.25
CA ARG A 111 0.30 13.61 -3.42
C ARG A 111 0.36 15.00 -2.79
N LYS A 112 -0.75 15.74 -2.82
CA LYS A 112 -0.88 17.11 -2.30
C LYS A 112 -1.24 17.18 -0.81
N THR A 113 -1.65 16.05 -0.22
CA THR A 113 -2.17 15.98 1.14
C THR A 113 -1.32 15.05 2.00
N TRP A 114 -1.95 14.07 2.66
CA TRP A 114 -1.30 13.26 3.69
C TRP A 114 -0.20 12.36 3.14
N ALA A 115 -0.28 12.00 1.86
CA ALA A 115 0.71 11.14 1.22
C ALA A 115 1.90 11.92 0.65
N LYS A 116 1.98 13.24 0.86
CA LYS A 116 3.11 14.05 0.43
C LYS A 116 4.42 13.53 1.04
N GLU A 117 5.38 13.22 0.18
CA GLU A 117 6.74 12.89 0.61
C GLU A 117 7.39 14.12 1.25
N ARG A 118 7.88 13.95 2.48
CA ARG A 118 8.47 15.05 3.25
C ARG A 118 9.31 14.53 4.42
N LEU A 119 10.19 15.38 4.90
CA LEU A 119 10.73 15.26 6.24
C LEU A 119 9.70 15.82 7.23
N HIS A 120 9.32 15.04 8.24
CA HIS A 120 8.44 15.49 9.32
C HIS A 120 9.06 15.06 10.65
N ASN A 121 9.22 16.00 11.59
CA ASN A 121 9.85 15.77 12.89
C ASN A 121 11.16 14.96 12.83
N GLY A 122 12.00 15.30 11.84
CA GLY A 122 13.34 14.72 11.65
C GLY A 122 13.38 13.37 10.95
N VAL A 123 12.24 12.85 10.48
CA VAL A 123 12.17 11.53 9.83
C VAL A 123 11.52 11.59 8.45
N TRP A 124 11.92 10.70 7.53
CA TRP A 124 11.43 10.69 6.15
C TRP A 124 10.15 9.87 5.98
N ILE A 125 9.18 10.49 5.32
CA ILE A 125 7.96 9.84 4.82
C ILE A 125 8.09 9.69 3.30
N ARG A 126 7.96 8.46 2.79
CA ARG A 126 7.98 8.13 1.35
C ARG A 126 6.66 7.49 0.93
N ARG A 127 6.29 7.60 -0.35
CA ARG A 127 4.99 7.11 -0.86
C ARG A 127 5.16 6.18 -2.05
N LEU A 128 4.40 5.09 -2.06
CA LEU A 128 4.19 4.21 -3.20
C LEU A 128 2.69 3.97 -3.41
N PHE A 129 2.26 4.04 -4.67
CA PHE A 129 1.01 3.47 -5.12
C PHE A 129 1.26 2.08 -5.69
N ILE A 130 0.44 1.10 -5.31
CA ILE A 130 0.51 -0.26 -5.83
C ILE A 130 -0.76 -0.55 -6.65
N SER A 131 -0.56 -1.00 -7.89
CA SER A 131 -1.62 -1.20 -8.88
C SER A 131 -1.46 -2.50 -9.66
N GLY A 132 -2.57 -3.07 -10.09
CA GLY A 132 -2.61 -4.07 -11.17
C GLY A 132 -2.93 -3.42 -12.51
N THR A 133 -3.53 -4.19 -13.40
CA THR A 133 -4.15 -3.77 -14.66
C THR A 133 -5.67 -3.88 -14.56
N MET A 134 -6.41 -3.08 -15.32
CA MET A 134 -7.87 -3.11 -15.31
C MET A 134 -8.42 -3.13 -16.73
N ASP A 135 -9.70 -3.49 -16.87
CA ASP A 135 -10.41 -3.63 -18.15
C ASP A 135 -9.74 -4.61 -19.13
N SER A 136 -10.14 -4.54 -20.40
CA SER A 136 -9.66 -5.40 -21.47
C SER A 136 -9.47 -4.62 -22.77
N GLY A 137 -8.83 -5.24 -23.76
CA GLY A 137 -8.67 -4.67 -25.11
C GLY A 137 -8.04 -3.26 -25.12
N TYR A 138 -8.73 -2.32 -25.76
CA TYR A 138 -8.26 -0.94 -25.90
C TYR A 138 -8.28 -0.15 -24.58
N GLU A 139 -9.23 -0.41 -23.69
CA GLU A 139 -9.29 0.30 -22.41
C GLU A 139 -8.16 -0.11 -21.46
N LYS A 140 -7.80 -1.40 -21.40
CA LYS A 140 -6.60 -1.84 -20.68
C LYS A 140 -5.33 -1.13 -21.20
N LYS A 141 -5.19 -1.00 -22.52
CA LYS A 141 -4.06 -0.27 -23.13
C LYS A 141 -4.07 1.21 -22.73
N ARG A 142 -5.25 1.85 -22.72
CA ARG A 142 -5.41 3.26 -22.35
C ARG A 142 -5.04 3.50 -20.88
N LEU A 143 -5.52 2.66 -19.97
CA LEU A 143 -5.24 2.77 -18.54
C LEU A 143 -3.78 2.49 -18.20
N ASN A 144 -3.18 1.47 -18.81
CA ASN A 144 -1.74 1.24 -18.66
C ASN A 144 -0.94 2.43 -19.20
N LYS A 145 -1.37 3.02 -20.33
CA LYS A 145 -0.71 4.20 -20.86
C LYS A 145 -0.84 5.42 -19.95
N LEU A 146 -1.99 5.59 -19.29
CA LEU A 146 -2.19 6.64 -18.30
C LEU A 146 -1.22 6.48 -17.12
N LEU A 147 -1.09 5.27 -16.57
CA LEU A 147 -0.15 5.00 -15.48
C LEU A 147 1.31 5.18 -15.91
N GLU A 148 1.69 4.79 -17.13
CA GLU A 148 3.03 5.07 -17.67
C GLU A 148 3.34 6.57 -17.73
N LEU A 149 2.37 7.40 -18.13
CA LEU A 149 2.54 8.85 -18.20
C LEU A 149 2.62 9.46 -16.80
N GLU A 150 1.75 9.02 -15.88
CA GLU A 150 1.79 9.43 -14.48
C GLU A 150 3.11 9.04 -13.81
N GLN A 151 3.60 7.83 -14.08
CA GLN A 151 4.87 7.33 -13.55
C GLN A 151 6.07 8.15 -14.03
N ARG A 152 6.07 8.65 -15.27
CA ARG A 152 7.14 9.53 -15.77
C ARG A 152 7.19 10.86 -15.01
N GLU A 153 6.05 11.35 -14.55
CA GLU A 153 5.95 12.61 -13.83
C GLU A 153 6.31 12.45 -12.34
N TYR A 154 5.77 11.41 -11.69
CA TYR A 154 5.81 11.30 -10.23
C TYR A 154 6.72 10.20 -9.68
N ASN A 155 7.08 9.20 -10.49
CA ASN A 155 7.94 8.08 -10.12
C ASN A 155 7.56 7.44 -8.76
N ASP A 156 6.28 7.09 -8.62
CA ASP A 156 5.69 6.62 -7.36
C ASP A 156 4.65 5.48 -7.51
N ILE A 157 4.56 4.85 -8.68
CA ILE A 157 3.67 3.71 -8.97
C ILE A 157 4.49 2.44 -9.21
N LEU A 158 4.16 1.39 -8.46
CA LEU A 158 4.50 0.00 -8.80
C LEU A 158 3.30 -0.66 -9.46
N GLN A 159 3.53 -1.30 -10.60
CA GLN A 159 2.47 -1.95 -11.37
C GLN A 159 2.86 -3.35 -11.81
N TRP A 160 1.94 -4.31 -11.66
CA TRP A 160 2.07 -5.68 -12.14
C TRP A 160 0.94 -6.07 -13.13
N ASP A 161 1.21 -7.00 -14.04
CA ASP A 161 0.27 -7.48 -15.06
C ASP A 161 -0.71 -8.54 -14.51
N PHE A 162 -1.44 -8.22 -13.44
CA PHE A 162 -2.59 -8.99 -12.96
C PHE A 162 -3.88 -8.15 -13.05
N SER A 163 -5.05 -8.79 -13.01
CA SER A 163 -6.33 -8.07 -12.99
C SER A 163 -6.57 -7.46 -11.60
N ASP A 164 -6.62 -6.14 -11.53
CA ASP A 164 -6.86 -5.38 -10.31
C ASP A 164 -8.34 -5.47 -9.92
N SER A 165 -8.63 -6.35 -8.96
CA SER A 165 -9.98 -6.63 -8.49
C SER A 165 -9.96 -6.82 -6.98
N PHE A 166 -11.13 -6.74 -6.35
CA PHE A 166 -11.26 -6.92 -4.90
C PHE A 166 -10.69 -8.26 -4.42
N TYR A 167 -10.91 -9.36 -5.15
CA TYR A 167 -10.44 -10.70 -4.78
C TYR A 167 -8.94 -10.90 -5.03
N ASN A 168 -8.30 -9.97 -5.74
CA ASN A 168 -6.86 -9.96 -6.01
C ASN A 168 -6.10 -8.94 -5.15
N LEU A 169 -6.73 -8.30 -4.16
CA LEU A 169 -6.04 -7.41 -3.24
C LEU A 169 -4.95 -8.14 -2.45
N THR A 170 -5.18 -9.39 -2.07
CA THR A 170 -4.18 -10.23 -1.42
C THR A 170 -2.94 -10.43 -2.28
N LEU A 171 -3.14 -10.71 -3.57
CA LEU A 171 -2.06 -10.84 -4.54
C LEU A 171 -1.29 -9.53 -4.69
N LYS A 172 -2.00 -8.39 -4.79
CA LYS A 172 -1.39 -7.05 -4.82
C LYS A 172 -0.47 -6.83 -3.62
N GLN A 173 -0.91 -7.27 -2.44
CA GLN A 173 -0.12 -7.13 -1.21
C GLN A 173 1.12 -8.04 -1.20
N ILE A 174 0.98 -9.30 -1.62
CA ILE A 174 2.10 -10.25 -1.69
C ILE A 174 3.18 -9.75 -2.66
N LEU A 175 2.77 -9.27 -3.84
CA LEU A 175 3.68 -8.73 -4.85
C LEU A 175 4.44 -7.50 -4.34
N PHE A 176 3.75 -6.61 -3.61
CA PHE A 176 4.42 -5.50 -2.94
C PHE A 176 5.42 -5.98 -1.89
N LEU A 177 5.06 -6.95 -1.05
CA LEU A 177 5.95 -7.46 -0.01
C LEU A 177 7.20 -8.14 -0.59
N GLU A 178 7.06 -8.89 -1.69
CA GLU A 178 8.19 -9.43 -2.47
C GLU A 178 9.08 -8.33 -3.03
N TRP A 179 8.48 -7.24 -3.52
CA TRP A 179 9.24 -6.09 -4.00
C TRP A 179 9.96 -5.35 -2.86
N MET A 180 9.30 -5.20 -1.71
CA MET A 180 9.85 -4.53 -0.53
C MET A 180 11.05 -5.28 0.02
N GLU A 181 11.00 -6.62 0.09
CA GLU A 181 12.09 -7.46 0.59
C GLU A 181 13.41 -7.20 -0.16
N ARG A 182 13.33 -6.87 -1.45
CA ARG A 182 14.50 -6.56 -2.29
C ARG A 182 14.89 -5.08 -2.26
N ASN A 183 13.91 -4.17 -2.32
CA ASN A 183 14.17 -2.75 -2.60
C ASN A 183 14.11 -1.84 -1.36
N CYS A 184 13.35 -2.25 -0.34
CA CYS A 184 13.13 -1.50 0.89
C CYS A 184 13.21 -2.35 2.17
N PRO A 185 14.17 -3.29 2.32
CA PRO A 185 14.17 -4.27 3.41
C PRO A 185 14.30 -3.66 4.82
N LYS A 186 14.85 -2.44 4.93
CA LYS A 186 15.10 -1.78 6.22
C LYS A 186 14.18 -0.58 6.47
N ALA A 187 13.15 -0.38 5.65
CA ALA A 187 12.14 0.65 5.94
C ALA A 187 11.51 0.36 7.32
N ARG A 188 11.45 1.36 8.20
CA ARG A 188 11.16 1.12 9.63
C ARG A 188 9.71 0.80 9.89
N PHE A 189 8.81 1.59 9.33
CA PHE A 189 7.38 1.44 9.48
C PHE A 189 6.68 1.64 8.15
N LEU A 190 5.50 1.05 8.05
CA LEU A 190 4.65 1.09 6.88
C LEU A 190 3.25 1.53 7.31
N LEU A 191 2.63 2.37 6.48
CA LEU A 191 1.18 2.48 6.42
C LEU A 191 0.76 1.70 5.18
N ASN A 192 -0.03 0.65 5.36
CA ASN A 192 -0.71 0.02 4.24
C ASN A 192 -2.16 0.49 4.23
N GLY A 193 -2.63 1.10 3.14
CA GLY A 193 -3.99 1.64 3.10
C GLY A 193 -4.59 1.80 1.71
N ASP A 194 -5.88 2.03 1.67
CA ASP A 194 -6.67 2.29 0.47
C ASP A 194 -6.59 3.78 0.07
N ASP A 195 -6.91 4.09 -1.19
CA ASP A 195 -6.84 5.46 -1.70
C ASP A 195 -8.05 6.37 -1.35
N ASP A 196 -8.99 5.89 -0.52
CA ASP A 196 -10.11 6.66 0.07
C ASP A 196 -10.10 6.78 1.59
N VAL A 197 -8.92 6.66 2.21
CA VAL A 197 -8.76 6.97 3.64
C VAL A 197 -8.26 8.39 3.84
N PHE A 198 -8.71 9.03 4.92
CA PHE A 198 -8.00 10.18 5.48
C PHE A 198 -6.96 9.67 6.48
N ALA A 199 -5.68 9.88 6.20
CA ALA A 199 -4.58 9.53 7.10
C ALA A 199 -3.93 10.80 7.67
N ASN A 200 -3.80 10.90 8.99
CA ASN A 200 -3.00 11.94 9.61
C ASN A 200 -1.56 11.44 9.79
N THR A 201 -0.74 11.60 8.76
CA THR A 201 0.65 11.11 8.77
C THR A 201 1.56 11.85 9.75
N ASP A 202 1.18 13.04 10.23
CA ASP A 202 1.87 13.74 11.32
C ASP A 202 1.68 12.98 12.64
N ASN A 203 0.43 12.67 13.00
CA ASN A 203 0.12 11.89 14.20
C ASN A 203 0.71 10.48 14.15
N MET A 204 0.77 9.85 12.97
CA MET A 204 1.39 8.54 12.82
C MET A 204 2.89 8.59 13.16
N VAL A 205 3.61 9.63 12.70
CA VAL A 205 5.02 9.81 13.04
C VAL A 205 5.20 10.00 14.53
N GLU A 206 4.37 10.83 15.17
CA GLU A 206 4.44 11.04 16.62
C GLU A 206 4.18 9.75 17.42
N TYR A 207 3.14 9.00 17.04
CA TYR A 207 2.83 7.70 17.65
C TYR A 207 4.01 6.72 17.52
N LEU A 208 4.55 6.57 16.31
CA LEU A 208 5.61 5.60 16.02
C LEU A 208 6.93 5.98 16.70
N LYS A 209 7.26 7.27 16.79
CA LYS A 209 8.44 7.75 17.53
C LYS A 209 8.29 7.58 19.05
N GLY A 210 7.06 7.57 19.55
CA GLY A 210 6.75 7.35 20.96
C GLY A 210 6.80 5.89 21.40
N LEU A 211 6.98 4.93 20.48
CA LEU A 211 7.08 3.52 20.81
C LEU A 211 8.36 3.22 21.60
N VAL A 212 8.21 2.68 22.80
CA VAL A 212 9.34 2.27 23.64
C VAL A 212 9.98 1.02 23.04
N ASP A 213 11.31 1.07 22.84
CA ASP A 213 12.14 -0.02 22.34
C ASP A 213 11.68 -0.66 21.01
N ASN A 214 11.00 0.09 20.14
CA ASN A 214 10.63 -0.38 18.81
C ASN A 214 10.93 0.68 17.76
N ASP A 215 12.04 0.51 17.06
CA ASP A 215 12.48 1.35 15.94
C ASP A 215 12.05 0.80 14.57
N GLY A 216 11.13 -0.17 14.55
CA GLY A 216 10.73 -0.92 13.36
C GLY A 216 11.29 -2.35 13.30
N SER A 217 12.20 -2.70 14.21
CA SER A 217 12.83 -4.02 14.31
C SER A 217 12.02 -5.07 15.08
N LYS A 218 10.94 -4.68 15.76
CA LYS A 218 10.06 -5.59 16.52
C LYS A 218 8.66 -5.62 15.95
N HIS A 219 7.88 -6.61 16.38
CA HIS A 219 6.49 -6.73 15.95
C HIS A 219 5.67 -5.47 16.28
N LEU A 220 4.97 -4.97 15.26
CA LEU A 220 3.93 -3.95 15.36
C LEU A 220 2.97 -4.23 14.20
N PHE A 221 1.70 -4.43 14.52
CA PHE A 221 0.62 -4.47 13.54
C PHE A 221 -0.63 -3.92 14.21
N ILE A 222 -1.00 -2.68 13.88
CA ILE A 222 -2.10 -1.99 14.54
C ILE A 222 -3.13 -1.45 13.55
N GLY A 223 -4.39 -1.45 13.99
CA GLY A 223 -5.52 -0.96 13.22
C GLY A 223 -6.82 -1.13 14.00
N GLN A 224 -7.94 -1.19 13.31
CA GLN A 224 -9.20 -1.61 13.93
C GLN A 224 -9.25 -3.14 13.92
N GLU A 225 -8.92 -3.75 15.06
CA GLU A 225 -8.90 -5.20 15.24
C GLU A 225 -10.31 -5.79 15.17
N LEU A 226 -10.46 -6.85 14.38
CA LEU A 226 -11.66 -7.65 14.24
C LEU A 226 -11.40 -9.05 14.80
N LYS A 227 -12.21 -9.45 15.78
CA LYS A 227 -12.18 -10.77 16.44
C LYS A 227 -13.46 -11.52 16.19
N ASN A 228 -13.41 -12.85 16.25
CA ASN A 228 -14.57 -13.73 16.12
C ASN A 228 -15.34 -13.51 14.80
N MET A 229 -14.66 -12.99 13.78
CA MET A 229 -15.20 -12.83 12.44
C MET A 229 -15.02 -14.12 11.65
N GLY A 230 -15.86 -14.30 10.65
CA GLY A 230 -15.81 -15.44 9.76
C GLY A 230 -16.17 -15.09 8.32
N PRO A 231 -16.05 -16.06 7.40
CA PRO A 231 -16.43 -15.88 6.01
C PRO A 231 -17.93 -15.57 5.88
N ILE A 232 -18.29 -14.55 5.10
CA ILE A 232 -19.70 -14.29 4.79
C ILE A 232 -20.16 -15.29 3.73
N ARG A 233 -21.15 -16.13 4.06
CA ARG A 233 -21.67 -17.18 3.15
C ARG A 233 -22.82 -16.73 2.24
N SER A 234 -23.18 -15.44 2.29
CA SER A 234 -24.24 -14.87 1.43
C SER A 234 -23.67 -14.45 0.06
N PRO A 235 -24.10 -15.05 -1.07
CA PRO A 235 -23.55 -14.77 -2.41
C PRO A 235 -23.69 -13.32 -2.90
N GLY A 236 -24.63 -12.56 -2.33
CA GLY A 236 -24.83 -11.14 -2.65
C GLY A 236 -23.84 -10.19 -1.95
N SER A 237 -23.05 -10.70 -1.01
CA SER A 237 -22.07 -9.89 -0.29
C SER A 237 -20.81 -9.68 -1.12
N LYS A 238 -20.26 -8.46 -1.09
CA LYS A 238 -18.91 -8.17 -1.61
C LYS A 238 -17.85 -9.10 -0.99
N TYR A 239 -18.05 -9.47 0.27
CA TYR A 239 -17.16 -10.31 1.07
C TYR A 239 -17.58 -11.80 1.06
N PHE A 240 -18.33 -12.24 0.04
CA PHE A 240 -18.77 -13.62 -0.07
C PHE A 240 -17.59 -14.60 -0.18
N ILE A 241 -17.50 -15.56 0.73
CA ILE A 241 -16.47 -16.59 0.68
C ILE A 241 -17.14 -17.96 0.88
N PRO A 242 -17.16 -18.82 -0.14
CA PRO A 242 -17.79 -20.14 -0.04
C PRO A 242 -16.91 -21.13 0.73
N VAL A 243 -17.52 -22.22 1.21
CA VAL A 243 -16.82 -23.28 1.97
C VAL A 243 -15.68 -23.92 1.19
N GLN A 244 -15.82 -23.96 -0.14
CA GLN A 244 -14.81 -24.41 -1.10
C GLN A 244 -13.51 -23.60 -1.06
N VAL A 245 -13.58 -22.32 -0.63
CA VAL A 245 -12.41 -21.44 -0.52
C VAL A 245 -11.86 -21.45 0.91
N HIS A 246 -12.74 -21.46 1.90
CA HIS A 246 -12.38 -21.48 3.31
C HIS A 246 -13.42 -22.26 4.11
N GLU A 247 -13.06 -23.48 4.52
CA GLU A 247 -13.97 -24.44 5.16
C GLU A 247 -14.39 -23.99 6.56
N SER A 248 -13.44 -23.48 7.35
CA SER A 248 -13.71 -22.99 8.70
C SER A 248 -14.72 -21.83 8.69
N ASP A 249 -15.54 -21.70 9.73
CA ASP A 249 -16.44 -20.56 9.88
C ASP A 249 -15.80 -19.39 10.64
N SER A 250 -14.49 -19.43 10.88
CA SER A 250 -13.76 -18.37 11.56
C SER A 250 -12.47 -17.97 10.84
N TYR A 251 -12.10 -16.70 11.00
CA TYR A 251 -10.78 -16.17 10.72
C TYR A 251 -9.98 -15.97 12.01
N PRO A 252 -8.64 -16.06 11.97
CA PRO A 252 -7.81 -15.53 13.05
C PRO A 252 -8.02 -14.01 13.19
N PRO A 253 -7.70 -13.40 14.33
CA PRO A 253 -7.77 -11.95 14.49
C PRO A 253 -6.99 -11.21 13.39
N TYR A 254 -7.59 -10.17 12.85
CA TYR A 254 -6.99 -9.32 11.81
C TYR A 254 -7.42 -7.86 11.99
N CYS A 255 -6.69 -6.90 11.42
CA CYS A 255 -7.18 -5.53 11.34
C CYS A 255 -8.07 -5.40 10.09
N GLY A 256 -9.28 -4.85 10.22
CA GLY A 256 -10.17 -4.64 9.07
C GLY A 256 -9.60 -3.70 8.00
N GLY A 257 -10.23 -3.71 6.82
CA GLY A 257 -9.78 -2.99 5.63
C GLY A 257 -9.73 -1.48 5.74
N GLY A 258 -9.33 -0.78 4.68
CA GLY A 258 -9.04 0.65 4.75
C GLY A 258 -7.57 0.92 5.06
N SER A 259 -7.05 0.52 6.23
CA SER A 259 -5.60 0.57 6.49
C SER A 259 -5.15 -0.11 7.78
N PHE A 260 -3.85 -0.40 7.87
CA PHE A 260 -3.15 -0.69 9.12
C PHE A 260 -1.72 -0.15 9.11
N LEU A 261 -1.18 0.13 10.30
CA LEU A 261 0.23 0.45 10.50
C LEU A 261 0.98 -0.81 10.93
N LEU A 262 2.17 -1.01 10.37
CA LEU A 262 3.02 -2.14 10.71
C LEU A 262 4.49 -1.75 10.72
N SER A 263 5.29 -2.50 11.47
CA SER A 263 6.75 -2.39 11.39
C SER A 263 7.30 -3.09 10.15
N GLY A 264 8.48 -2.67 9.69
CA GLY A 264 9.23 -3.33 8.63
C GLY A 264 9.52 -4.80 8.97
N TYR A 265 9.87 -5.08 10.23
CA TYR A 265 10.00 -6.45 10.73
C TYR A 265 8.73 -7.27 10.47
N THR A 266 7.56 -6.75 10.83
CA THR A 266 6.30 -7.47 10.67
C THR A 266 5.94 -7.68 9.20
N ALA A 267 6.21 -6.71 8.34
CA ALA A 267 5.99 -6.83 6.90
C ALA A 267 6.79 -8.00 6.31
N LEU A 268 8.08 -8.13 6.67
CA LEU A 268 8.93 -9.23 6.23
C LEU A 268 8.50 -10.59 6.81
N VAL A 269 8.03 -10.63 8.06
CA VAL A 269 7.45 -11.85 8.63
C VAL A 269 6.21 -12.29 7.86
N ILE A 270 5.30 -11.36 7.55
CA ILE A 270 4.11 -11.64 6.75
C ILE A 270 4.51 -12.16 5.37
N TYR A 271 5.49 -11.53 4.71
CA TYR A 271 6.00 -12.01 3.43
C TYR A 271 6.49 -13.45 3.51
N ASN A 272 7.35 -13.76 4.49
CA ASN A 272 7.90 -15.11 4.66
C ASN A 272 6.80 -16.15 4.93
N MET A 273 5.81 -15.82 5.77
CA MET A 273 4.66 -16.70 6.01
C MET A 273 3.80 -16.87 4.76
N SER A 274 3.64 -15.81 3.97
CA SER A 274 2.82 -15.82 2.76
C SER A 274 3.27 -16.89 1.76
N LEU A 275 4.59 -17.18 1.69
CA LEU A 275 5.18 -18.17 0.78
C LEU A 275 4.57 -19.57 0.94
N SER A 276 4.12 -19.92 2.14
CA SER A 276 3.52 -21.23 2.44
C SER A 276 2.08 -21.14 2.96
N THR A 277 1.46 -19.96 2.91
CA THR A 277 0.05 -19.75 3.29
C THR A 277 -0.79 -19.63 2.02
N THR A 278 -1.74 -20.53 1.84
CA THR A 278 -2.69 -20.53 0.71
C THR A 278 -3.34 -19.16 0.56
N ILE A 279 -3.27 -18.57 -0.64
CA ILE A 279 -3.87 -17.27 -0.92
C ILE A 279 -5.37 -17.32 -0.56
N HIS A 280 -5.83 -16.27 0.09
CA HIS A 280 -7.23 -16.07 0.47
C HIS A 280 -7.74 -14.75 -0.16
N PRO A 281 -8.99 -14.65 -0.64
CA PRO A 281 -9.43 -13.46 -1.38
C PRO A 281 -9.62 -12.19 -0.55
N ILE A 282 -9.80 -12.34 0.76
CA ILE A 282 -9.89 -11.20 1.69
C ILE A 282 -8.47 -10.90 2.19
N ASP A 283 -7.90 -9.78 1.74
CA ASP A 283 -6.51 -9.37 1.97
C ASP A 283 -6.22 -9.17 3.44
N ASP A 284 -7.11 -8.49 4.16
CA ASP A 284 -6.92 -8.22 5.58
C ASP A 284 -6.94 -9.50 6.42
N ALA A 285 -7.88 -10.41 6.13
CA ALA A 285 -7.93 -11.72 6.77
C ALA A 285 -6.68 -12.54 6.44
N TYR A 286 -6.16 -12.45 5.22
CA TYR A 286 -4.92 -13.11 4.82
C TYR A 286 -3.70 -12.58 5.59
N MET A 287 -3.61 -11.26 5.86
CA MET A 287 -2.58 -10.72 6.74
C MET A 287 -2.68 -11.31 8.15
N GLY A 288 -3.89 -11.42 8.70
CA GLY A 288 -4.15 -12.08 9.98
C GLY A 288 -3.76 -13.56 9.99
N MET A 289 -4.02 -14.29 8.91
CA MET A 289 -3.58 -15.69 8.75
C MET A 289 -2.06 -15.82 8.78
N CYS A 290 -1.35 -14.92 8.09
CA CYS A 290 0.11 -14.90 8.11
C CYS A 290 0.66 -14.56 9.50
N LEU A 291 0.07 -13.60 10.21
CA LEU A 291 0.45 -13.26 11.59
C LEU A 291 0.24 -14.46 12.52
N ALA A 292 -0.94 -15.07 12.49
CA ALA A 292 -1.28 -16.21 13.34
C ALA A 292 -0.32 -17.39 13.09
N LYS A 293 0.03 -17.64 11.83
CA LYS A 293 1.01 -18.68 11.47
C LYS A 293 2.42 -18.39 12.01
N ALA A 294 2.80 -17.12 12.15
CA ALA A 294 4.04 -16.70 12.80
C ALA A 294 3.96 -16.66 14.34
N GLY A 295 2.81 -16.98 14.94
CA GLY A 295 2.59 -16.81 16.38
C GLY A 295 2.46 -15.35 16.82
N LEU A 296 2.12 -14.45 15.88
CA LEU A 296 1.91 -13.02 16.12
C LEU A 296 0.41 -12.68 16.02
N ALA A 297 0.03 -11.51 16.51
CA ALA A 297 -1.35 -11.05 16.51
C ALA A 297 -1.45 -9.54 16.28
N PRO A 298 -2.49 -9.05 15.57
CA PRO A 298 -2.75 -7.61 15.51
C PRO A 298 -3.09 -7.04 16.89
N ALA A 299 -2.95 -5.73 17.03
CA ALA A 299 -3.43 -4.99 18.20
C ALA A 299 -4.37 -3.84 17.79
N PRO A 300 -5.39 -3.53 18.59
CA PRO A 300 -6.31 -2.45 18.28
C PRO A 300 -5.65 -1.10 18.54
N HIS A 301 -5.95 -0.10 17.71
CA HIS A 301 -5.57 1.28 17.96
C HIS A 301 -6.76 2.22 17.77
N ILE A 302 -7.09 2.95 18.84
CA ILE A 302 -8.26 3.84 18.94
C ILE A 302 -8.32 4.93 17.85
N GLY A 303 -7.16 5.37 17.37
CA GLY A 303 -7.04 6.36 16.30
C GLY A 303 -7.30 5.83 14.89
N VAL A 304 -7.60 4.54 14.70
CA VAL A 304 -7.90 3.94 13.39
C VAL A 304 -9.38 3.57 13.34
N GLN A 305 -10.13 4.19 12.43
CA GLN A 305 -11.59 4.09 12.37
C GLN A 305 -12.06 3.75 10.95
N LEU A 306 -12.59 2.55 10.76
CA LEU A 306 -12.96 2.03 9.44
C LEU A 306 -14.42 2.26 9.07
N ALA A 307 -15.25 2.59 10.05
CA ALA A 307 -16.68 2.86 9.88
C ALA A 307 -17.01 4.36 9.98
N GLY A 308 -16.02 5.22 9.79
CA GLY A 308 -16.13 6.65 10.09
C GLY A 308 -16.10 6.94 11.60
N LEU A 309 -16.43 8.18 11.97
CA LEU A 309 -16.56 8.61 13.36
C LEU A 309 -18.03 8.63 13.75
N ASN A 310 -18.35 8.17 14.96
CA ASN A 310 -19.69 8.37 15.52
C ASN A 310 -19.80 9.78 16.08
N ILE A 311 -20.48 10.63 15.33
CA ILE A 311 -20.66 12.04 15.70
C ILE A 311 -22.01 12.15 16.41
N PRO A 312 -22.04 12.58 17.68
CA PRO A 312 -23.17 12.41 18.60
C PRO A 312 -24.46 13.17 18.22
N SER A 313 -24.43 14.01 17.18
CA SER A 313 -25.60 14.76 16.73
C SER A 313 -25.55 14.99 15.23
N SER A 314 -26.67 14.80 14.54
CA SER A 314 -26.83 15.16 13.12
C SER A 314 -26.91 16.67 12.88
N LYS A 315 -26.97 17.48 13.96
CA LYS A 315 -27.04 18.95 13.89
C LYS A 315 -25.67 19.62 13.86
N VAL A 316 -24.57 18.86 14.02
CA VAL A 316 -23.20 19.39 13.92
C VAL A 316 -22.57 19.01 12.58
N ASP A 317 -21.60 19.82 12.12
CA ASP A 317 -20.82 19.51 10.93
C ASP A 317 -20.06 18.20 11.15
N GLY A 318 -20.45 17.15 10.43
CA GLY A 318 -19.79 15.85 10.48
C GLY A 318 -18.32 15.91 10.02
N TYR A 319 -17.94 16.95 9.29
CA TYR A 319 -16.58 17.22 8.81
C TYR A 319 -15.89 18.34 9.61
N ASP A 320 -16.30 18.60 10.86
CA ASP A 320 -15.55 19.49 11.75
C ASP A 320 -14.12 18.90 11.97
N PRO A 321 -13.06 19.62 11.58
CA PRO A 321 -11.68 19.13 11.64
C PRO A 321 -11.24 18.75 13.07
N CYS A 322 -11.89 19.26 14.12
CA CYS A 322 -11.57 18.93 15.49
C CYS A 322 -11.84 17.46 15.86
N TYR A 323 -12.74 16.78 15.15
CA TYR A 323 -12.98 15.34 15.34
C TYR A 323 -11.88 14.48 14.72
N TYR A 324 -11.24 14.96 13.66
CA TYR A 324 -10.25 14.22 12.88
C TYR A 324 -8.81 14.54 13.29
N LYS A 325 -8.58 15.67 13.97
CA LYS A 325 -7.25 16.19 14.32
C LYS A 325 -6.39 15.18 15.08
N ASP A 326 -6.97 14.41 16.00
CA ASP A 326 -6.23 13.46 16.85
C ASP A 326 -6.28 12.02 16.32
N MET A 327 -6.98 11.77 15.21
CA MET A 327 -7.07 10.44 14.62
C MET A 327 -5.78 10.12 13.86
N LEU A 328 -5.47 8.83 13.74
CA LEU A 328 -4.46 8.35 12.80
C LEU A 328 -5.08 8.17 11.43
N LEU A 329 -6.25 7.51 11.36
CA LEU A 329 -6.89 7.20 10.11
C LEU A 329 -8.40 7.07 10.23
N VAL A 330 -9.12 7.59 9.23
CA VAL A 330 -10.57 7.44 9.11
C VAL A 330 -10.96 7.05 7.68
N HIS A 331 -11.70 5.95 7.54
CA HIS A 331 -12.39 5.56 6.31
C HIS A 331 -13.86 6.03 6.34
N ARG A 332 -14.46 6.57 5.27
CA ARG A 332 -13.94 6.89 3.92
C ARG A 332 -14.03 8.37 3.62
N PHE A 333 -13.17 8.84 2.73
CA PHE A 333 -13.14 10.21 2.24
C PHE A 333 -13.16 10.27 0.72
N LEU A 334 -13.98 11.17 0.18
CA LEU A 334 -13.89 11.59 -1.22
C LEU A 334 -12.68 12.51 -1.42
N PRO A 335 -12.09 12.59 -2.63
CA PRO A 335 -10.90 13.41 -2.88
C PRO A 335 -11.05 14.87 -2.44
N THR A 336 -12.20 15.50 -2.72
CA THR A 336 -12.47 16.89 -2.34
C THR A 336 -12.54 17.07 -0.82
N HIS A 337 -13.23 16.17 -0.11
CA HIS A 337 -13.32 16.19 1.35
C HIS A 337 -11.96 15.94 1.99
N MET A 338 -11.17 15.03 1.43
CA MET A 338 -9.82 14.73 1.90
C MET A 338 -8.89 15.93 1.75
N TYR A 339 -8.93 16.58 0.59
CA TYR A 339 -8.18 17.80 0.34
C TYR A 339 -8.55 18.88 1.36
N LEU A 340 -9.84 19.19 1.49
CA LEU A 340 -10.29 20.21 2.45
C LEU A 340 -9.94 19.84 3.89
N MET A 341 -10.20 18.60 4.32
CA MET A 341 -9.93 18.15 5.68
C MET A 341 -8.46 18.28 6.03
N TRP A 342 -7.55 17.89 5.13
CA TRP A 342 -6.11 18.02 5.33
C TRP A 342 -5.71 19.47 5.62
N TYR A 343 -6.18 20.44 4.84
CA TYR A 343 -5.86 21.85 5.11
C TYR A 343 -6.55 22.38 6.36
N ARG A 344 -7.78 21.94 6.66
CA ARG A 344 -8.51 22.40 7.86
C ARG A 344 -7.84 21.93 9.16
N ILE A 345 -7.36 20.68 9.24
CA ILE A 345 -6.69 20.19 10.46
C ILE A 345 -5.31 20.86 10.70
N HIS A 346 -4.69 21.38 9.64
CA HIS A 346 -3.41 22.10 9.69
C HIS A 346 -3.57 23.63 9.75
N ASP A 347 -4.81 24.16 9.85
CA ASP A 347 -5.01 25.60 10.02
C ASP A 347 -4.48 26.03 11.40
N PRO A 348 -3.49 26.94 11.48
CA PRO A 348 -2.95 27.41 12.76
C PRO A 348 -4.00 28.13 13.62
N ASN A 349 -5.09 28.60 13.03
CA ASN A 349 -6.20 29.24 13.74
C ASN A 349 -7.28 28.25 14.19
N LEU A 350 -7.14 26.95 13.89
CA LEU A 350 -8.09 25.94 14.30
C LEU A 350 -8.10 25.81 15.84
N LYS A 351 -9.22 26.21 16.45
CA LYS A 351 -9.48 26.04 17.87
C LYS A 351 -10.43 24.86 18.08
N CYS A 352 -9.97 23.88 18.87
CA CYS A 352 -10.77 22.71 19.23
C CYS A 352 -11.12 22.74 20.70
N ASP A 353 -12.39 23.02 21.00
CA ASP A 353 -12.90 23.01 22.36
C ASP A 353 -12.96 21.57 22.90
N LEU A 354 -12.51 21.38 24.14
CA LEU A 354 -12.49 20.08 24.80
C LEU A 354 -13.91 19.48 24.96
N GLU A 355 -14.96 20.31 25.01
CA GLU A 355 -16.35 19.85 25.11
C GLU A 355 -16.85 19.13 23.84
N LYS A 356 -16.41 19.54 22.65
CA LYS A 356 -16.75 18.83 21.40
C LYS A 356 -16.15 17.42 21.37
N LYS A 357 -14.99 17.20 22.00
CA LYS A 357 -14.33 15.89 22.04
C LYS A 357 -14.98 14.89 23.00
N LYS A 358 -15.69 15.35 24.04
CA LYS A 358 -16.31 14.49 25.06
C LYS A 358 -17.47 13.62 24.55
N GLY A 359 -18.03 13.92 23.37
CA GLY A 359 -19.13 13.16 22.77
C GLY A 359 -18.71 12.15 21.70
N LEU A 360 -17.41 12.08 21.35
CA LEU A 360 -16.92 11.08 20.39
C LEU A 360 -16.87 9.72 21.08
N THR A 361 -17.77 8.83 20.71
CA THR A 361 -17.68 7.42 21.12
C THR A 361 -17.07 6.64 19.96
N ILE A 362 -15.99 5.92 20.22
CA ILE A 362 -15.44 4.99 19.22
C ILE A 362 -16.47 3.90 18.96
N VAL A 363 -16.77 3.65 17.69
CA VAL A 363 -17.61 2.50 17.32
C VAL A 363 -16.76 1.25 17.48
N CYS A 364 -16.87 0.59 18.63
CA CYS A 364 -16.44 -0.79 18.73
C CYS A 364 -17.43 -1.64 17.92
N CYS A 365 -16.95 -2.36 16.91
CA CYS A 365 -17.74 -3.40 16.28
C CYS A 365 -18.06 -4.48 17.32
N THR A 366 -19.33 -4.64 17.66
CA THR A 366 -19.87 -5.84 18.33
C THR A 366 -19.99 -6.99 17.35
#